data_AF-A0A835YNW7-F1
#
_entry.id   AF-A0A835YNW7-F1
#
_cell.length_a   1.000
_cell.length_b   1.000
_cell.length_c   1.000
_cell.angle_alpha   90.00
_cell.angle_beta   90.00
_cell.angle_gamma   90.00
#
_symmetry.space_group_name_H-M   'P 1'
#
loop_
_entity.id
_entity.type
_entity.pdbx_description
1 polymer ?
#
loop_
_entity_poly.entity_id
_entity_poly.type
_entity_poly.pdbx_seq_one_letter_code
_entity_poly.pdbx_strand_id
1 'polypeptide(L)'
;MEPDISEDQAAIVECTIRAVQDIAGVLDRKHQILAQRTAELHMRIDDICLPVDSEDYAPPELLTLNVGGAALTVRRSALTHFPDSPLAWMFSGCWDHVLPRDTKHRPFLDLDVSWFKPIVGALHALSRGTEPHEVVVPVAHLAHDDRLGLRACAELLGLTEALRFEGGVAALTAPPPPPPSPLDIHFRKPCVFSSEFRPVPLGVQTIPAAAAPIAAPTKPVVHTPVTMTFSEDMAALAAPAAALARMQQWLAQEVDSIATAERALQKQNDSFALECAFMRRCGADMDSAGERLRAWLQQQLQQRSAPAQQLEHYGSTSGNDTSTDNNDDIVSIAFTDVLGHGALSTRRATFLQFPASPLAAKYAAERWRESLSAEARDDEGRIYEDHDGDCFRRLVNIMRLRALVRRGDCPSGALDACCPKPEATAPMRAMLQYLMVEWGELCSPFARRRDTPELYKA
;
A
#
# COMPACT_ATOMS: atom_id res chain seq x y z
N MET A 1 51.49 3.78 -42.18
CA MET A 1 51.08 5.10 -41.67
C MET A 1 50.15 4.81 -40.52
N GLU A 2 50.71 4.74 -39.31
CA GLU A 2 49.88 4.72 -38.11
C GLU A 2 49.22 6.10 -38.01
N PRO A 3 47.90 6.18 -37.77
CA PRO A 3 47.26 7.45 -37.54
C PRO A 3 47.80 8.00 -36.22
N ASP A 4 48.55 9.10 -36.27
CA ASP A 4 48.88 9.88 -35.09
C ASP A 4 47.56 10.26 -34.42
N ILE A 5 47.29 9.62 -33.29
CA ILE A 5 46.19 9.96 -32.40
C ILE A 5 46.49 11.40 -31.97
N SER A 6 45.70 12.35 -32.48
CA SER A 6 45.84 13.77 -32.17
C SER A 6 45.94 13.96 -30.66
N GLU A 7 46.86 14.81 -30.22
CA GLU A 7 47.06 15.21 -28.81
C GLU A 7 45.73 15.61 -28.14
N ASP A 8 44.76 16.11 -28.93
CA ASP A 8 43.40 16.43 -28.49
C ASP A 8 42.60 15.20 -28.03
N GLN A 9 42.76 14.04 -28.67
CA GLN A 9 42.05 12.81 -28.29
C GLN A 9 42.56 12.28 -26.95
N ALA A 10 43.87 12.41 -26.67
CA ALA A 10 44.45 12.03 -25.39
C ALA A 10 43.91 12.90 -24.24
N ALA A 11 43.81 14.21 -24.45
CA ALA A 11 43.27 15.14 -23.46
C ALA A 11 41.78 14.86 -23.13
N ILE A 12 40.97 14.50 -24.13
CA ILE A 12 39.55 14.13 -23.93
C ILE A 12 39.43 12.85 -23.10
N VAL A 13 40.26 11.84 -23.39
CA VAL A 13 40.26 10.58 -22.65
C VAL A 13 40.66 10.81 -21.19
N GLU A 14 41.71 11.61 -20.93
CA GLU A 14 42.13 11.91 -19.56
C GLU A 14 41.05 12.69 -18.78
N CYS A 15 40.41 13.67 -19.42
CA CYS A 15 39.29 14.41 -18.83
C CYS A 15 38.11 13.47 -18.49
N THR A 16 37.80 12.53 -19.37
CA THR A 16 36.73 11.54 -19.17
C THR A 16 37.06 10.59 -18.02
N ILE A 17 38.30 10.12 -17.93
CA ILE A 17 38.75 9.25 -16.83
C ILE A 17 38.62 9.97 -15.48
N ARG A 18 39.04 11.24 -15.38
CA ARG A 18 38.89 12.03 -14.16
C ARG A 18 37.42 12.21 -13.79
N ALA A 19 36.57 12.54 -14.76
CA ALA A 19 35.13 12.68 -14.51
C ALA A 19 34.49 11.37 -13.99
N VAL A 20 34.87 10.22 -14.56
CA VAL A 20 34.39 8.90 -14.09
C VAL A 20 34.89 8.61 -12.67
N GLN A 21 36.15 8.93 -12.36
CA GLN A 21 36.70 8.77 -11.02
C GLN A 21 36.00 9.66 -9.98
N ASP A 22 35.68 10.91 -10.35
CA ASP A 22 34.94 11.83 -9.49
C ASP A 22 33.52 11.31 -9.20
N ILE A 23 32.82 10.80 -10.22
CA ILE A 23 31.49 10.18 -10.07
C ILE A 23 31.57 8.94 -9.17
N ALA A 24 32.55 8.07 -9.36
CA ALA A 24 32.77 6.91 -8.51
C ALA A 24 32.97 7.31 -7.04
N GLY A 25 33.79 8.34 -6.79
CA GLY A 25 34.00 8.86 -5.44
C GLY A 25 32.74 9.48 -4.81
N VAL A 26 31.85 10.09 -5.60
CA VAL A 26 30.54 10.55 -5.12
C VAL A 26 29.63 9.38 -4.76
N LEU A 27 29.60 8.33 -5.59
CA LEU A 27 28.79 7.14 -5.33
C LEU A 27 29.25 6.39 -4.08
N ASP A 28 30.56 6.25 -3.86
CA ASP A 28 31.11 5.62 -2.66
C ASP A 28 30.72 6.38 -1.38
N ARG A 29 30.83 7.72 -1.40
CA ARG A 29 30.37 8.56 -0.28
C ARG A 29 28.88 8.35 0.00
N LYS A 30 28.04 8.29 -1.04
CA LYS A 30 26.60 8.03 -0.88
C LYS A 30 26.33 6.64 -0.32
N HIS A 31 27.04 5.62 -0.79
CA HIS A 31 26.92 4.26 -0.27
C HIS A 31 27.31 4.19 1.21
N GLN A 32 28.36 4.89 1.61
CA GLN A 32 28.78 4.97 3.02
C GLN A 32 27.75 5.69 3.89
N ILE A 33 27.15 6.79 3.41
CA ILE A 33 26.07 7.50 4.12
C ILE A 33 24.84 6.60 4.28
N LEU A 34 24.45 5.86 3.24
CA LEU A 34 23.34 4.93 3.32
C LEU A 34 23.63 3.79 4.30
N ALA A 35 24.83 3.21 4.27
CA ALA A 35 25.23 2.17 5.22
C ALA A 35 25.20 2.69 6.67
N GLN A 36 25.69 3.90 6.92
CA GLN A 36 25.66 4.53 8.24
C GLN A 36 24.23 4.76 8.73
N ARG A 37 23.34 5.31 7.88
CA ARG A 37 21.94 5.54 8.23
C ARG A 37 21.18 4.23 8.47
N THR A 38 21.46 3.20 7.68
CA THR A 38 20.90 1.87 7.89
C THR A 38 21.33 1.33 9.25
N ALA A 39 22.61 1.43 9.62
CA ALA A 39 23.07 1.02 10.95
C ALA A 39 22.41 1.83 12.08
N GLU A 40 22.28 3.16 11.92
CA GLU A 40 21.60 4.02 12.90
C GLU A 40 20.12 3.64 13.06
N LEU A 41 19.42 3.37 11.96
CA LEU A 41 18.01 2.94 12.00
C LEU A 41 17.85 1.58 12.69
N HIS A 42 18.75 0.63 12.43
CA HIS A 42 18.72 -0.66 13.14
C HIS A 42 18.92 -0.47 14.64
N MET A 43 19.89 0.36 15.05
CA MET A 43 20.08 0.68 16.47
C MET A 43 18.84 1.34 17.10
N ARG A 44 18.15 2.22 16.37
CA ARG A 44 16.90 2.84 16.87
C ARG A 44 15.75 1.84 16.94
N ILE A 45 15.66 0.93 15.98
CA ILE A 45 14.68 -0.16 16.02
C ILE A 45 14.96 -1.03 17.24
N ASP A 46 16.23 -1.36 17.53
CA ASP A 46 16.59 -2.14 18.71
C ASP A 46 16.27 -1.38 20.01
N ASP A 47 16.48 -0.06 20.06
CA ASP A 47 16.14 0.79 21.22
C ASP A 47 14.62 0.86 21.48
N ILE A 48 13.82 0.94 20.41
CA ILE A 48 12.34 0.94 20.50
C ILE A 48 11.81 -0.48 20.79
N CYS A 49 12.44 -1.49 20.20
CA CYS A 49 12.12 -2.89 20.41
C CYS A 49 12.77 -3.45 21.66
N LEU A 50 13.44 -2.62 22.48
CA LEU A 50 14.03 -3.08 23.72
C LEU A 50 12.93 -3.83 24.45
N PRO A 51 13.18 -5.11 24.80
CA PRO A 51 12.24 -5.86 25.59
C PRO A 51 11.94 -4.96 26.77
N VAL A 52 10.66 -4.66 26.96
CA VAL A 52 10.23 -4.14 28.25
C VAL A 52 10.61 -5.27 29.20
N ASP A 53 11.78 -5.18 29.82
CA ASP A 53 12.43 -6.19 30.67
C ASP A 53 11.62 -6.43 31.96
N SER A 54 10.33 -6.10 31.95
CA SER A 54 9.36 -6.80 32.77
C SER A 54 9.41 -8.28 32.38
N GLU A 55 10.22 -9.06 33.11
CA GLU A 55 10.23 -10.53 33.07
C GLU A 55 8.81 -11.14 33.21
N ASP A 56 7.82 -10.33 33.56
CA ASP A 56 6.41 -10.68 33.70
C ASP A 56 5.53 -10.45 32.46
N TYR A 57 6.00 -9.79 31.40
CA TYR A 57 5.16 -9.49 30.21
C TYR A 57 5.37 -10.50 29.08
N ALA A 58 4.92 -11.74 29.29
CA ALA A 58 4.69 -12.64 28.17
C ALA A 58 3.54 -12.09 27.32
N PRO A 59 3.76 -11.72 26.04
CA PRO A 59 2.70 -11.16 25.21
C PRO A 59 1.54 -12.15 25.11
N PRO A 60 0.28 -11.68 25.13
CA PRO A 60 -0.86 -12.57 25.12
C PRO A 60 -0.87 -13.41 23.84
N GLU A 61 -1.04 -14.73 24.00
CA GLU A 61 -1.09 -15.69 22.90
C GLU A 61 -2.38 -15.57 22.10
N LEU A 62 -3.49 -15.19 22.74
CA LEU A 62 -4.76 -14.92 22.06
C LEU A 62 -4.96 -13.42 21.92
N LEU A 63 -5.05 -12.95 20.68
CA LEU A 63 -5.27 -11.55 20.34
C LEU A 63 -6.67 -11.38 19.80
N THR A 64 -7.41 -10.39 20.32
CA THR A 64 -8.66 -9.94 19.71
C THR A 64 -8.36 -8.66 18.94
N LEU A 65 -8.40 -8.76 17.62
CA LEU A 65 -8.15 -7.67 16.68
C LEU A 65 -9.47 -7.00 16.30
N ASN A 66 -9.44 -5.70 16.05
CA ASN A 66 -10.49 -4.99 15.35
C ASN A 66 -10.08 -4.83 13.89
N VAL A 67 -10.71 -5.57 12.98
CA VAL A 67 -10.41 -5.57 11.55
C VAL A 67 -11.57 -4.93 10.82
N GLY A 68 -11.39 -3.67 10.44
CA GLY A 68 -12.41 -2.92 9.72
C GLY A 68 -13.73 -2.73 10.48
N GLY A 69 -13.72 -2.82 11.82
CA GLY A 69 -14.92 -2.74 12.68
C GLY A 69 -15.35 -4.09 13.25
N ALA A 70 -14.89 -5.20 12.66
CA ALA A 70 -15.21 -6.55 13.13
C ALA A 70 -14.19 -7.06 14.15
N ALA A 71 -14.67 -7.69 15.22
CA ALA A 71 -13.83 -8.36 16.19
C ALA A 71 -13.37 -9.72 15.64
N LEU A 72 -12.06 -9.96 15.56
CA LEU A 72 -11.49 -11.23 15.15
C LEU A 72 -10.48 -11.73 16.19
N THR A 73 -10.74 -12.89 16.79
CA THR A 73 -9.80 -13.51 17.74
C THR A 73 -8.89 -14.48 17.01
N VAL A 74 -7.57 -14.29 17.16
CA VAL A 74 -6.52 -15.03 16.45
C VAL A 74 -5.40 -15.38 17.43
N ARG A 75 -4.73 -16.52 17.22
CA ARG A 75 -3.50 -16.82 17.96
C ARG A 75 -2.33 -16.02 17.41
N ARG A 76 -1.50 -15.47 18.30
CA ARG A 76 -0.29 -14.76 17.91
C ARG A 76 0.64 -15.67 17.12
N SER A 77 0.84 -16.91 17.58
CA SER A 77 1.62 -17.92 16.86
C SER A 77 1.20 -18.12 15.40
N ALA A 78 -0.06 -17.90 15.05
CA ALA A 78 -0.53 -17.98 13.67
C ALA A 78 -0.24 -16.71 12.86
N LEU A 79 -0.34 -15.53 13.47
CA LEU A 79 0.04 -14.26 12.82
C LEU A 79 1.55 -14.17 12.61
N THR A 80 2.34 -14.78 13.51
CA THR A 80 3.81 -14.80 13.47
C THR A 80 4.37 -16.07 12.84
N HIS A 81 3.54 -16.86 12.14
CA HIS A 81 3.98 -18.13 11.54
C HIS A 81 5.07 -17.93 10.48
N PHE A 82 5.03 -16.81 9.75
CA PHE A 82 6.03 -16.42 8.75
C PHE A 82 6.87 -15.26 9.29
N PRO A 83 8.04 -15.51 9.93
CA PRO A 83 8.78 -14.48 10.68
C PRO A 83 9.22 -13.30 9.82
N ASP A 84 9.49 -13.53 8.53
CA ASP A 84 9.93 -12.50 7.59
C ASP A 84 8.76 -11.69 7.00
N SER A 85 7.51 -12.03 7.33
CA SER A 85 6.33 -11.33 6.83
C SER A 85 6.10 -10.03 7.62
N PRO A 86 5.69 -8.92 6.96
CA PRO A 86 5.22 -7.72 7.63
C PRO A 86 4.15 -7.99 8.70
N LEU A 87 3.30 -9.01 8.49
CA LEU A 87 2.31 -9.41 9.49
C LEU A 87 2.96 -9.92 10.79
N ALA A 88 3.97 -10.79 10.67
CA ALA A 88 4.69 -11.30 11.84
C ALA A 88 5.42 -10.18 12.57
N TRP A 89 6.03 -9.24 11.84
CA TRP A 89 6.66 -8.06 12.42
C TRP A 89 5.65 -7.20 13.20
N MET A 90 4.46 -6.96 12.66
CA MET A 90 3.41 -6.18 13.34
C MET A 90 2.95 -6.83 14.66
N PHE A 91 2.98 -8.16 14.75
CA PHE A 91 2.47 -8.93 15.89
C PHE A 91 3.57 -9.70 16.64
N SER A 92 4.84 -9.33 16.47
CA SER A 92 5.97 -9.97 17.17
C SER A 92 5.99 -9.69 18.67
N GLY A 93 5.20 -8.71 19.13
CA GLY A 93 5.22 -8.16 20.49
C GLY A 93 5.93 -6.81 20.56
N CYS A 94 6.85 -6.53 19.65
CA CYS A 94 7.60 -5.27 19.62
C CYS A 94 6.73 -4.06 19.28
N TRP A 95 5.70 -4.23 18.44
CA TRP A 95 4.87 -3.14 17.93
C TRP A 95 3.49 -3.05 18.57
N ASP A 96 3.18 -3.93 19.52
CA ASP A 96 1.86 -4.04 20.16
C ASP A 96 1.39 -2.73 20.80
N HIS A 97 2.31 -1.93 21.33
CA HIS A 97 2.03 -0.65 21.98
C HIS A 97 1.89 0.50 20.97
N VAL A 98 2.45 0.36 19.76
CA VAL A 98 2.43 1.38 18.69
C VAL A 98 1.21 1.22 17.79
N LEU A 99 0.69 0.00 17.65
CA LEU A 99 -0.50 -0.26 16.82
C LEU A 99 -1.68 0.57 17.32
N PRO A 100 -2.41 1.29 16.43
CA PRO A 100 -3.63 1.98 16.82
C PRO A 100 -4.61 1.01 17.47
N ARG A 101 -5.31 1.46 18.51
CA ARG A 101 -6.27 0.63 19.23
C ARG A 101 -7.66 1.22 19.11
N ASP A 102 -8.66 0.36 19.12
CA ASP A 102 -10.04 0.84 19.20
C ASP A 102 -10.41 1.25 20.63
N THR A 103 -11.64 1.70 20.84
CA THR A 103 -12.19 2.08 22.15
C THR A 103 -12.21 0.93 23.17
N LYS A 104 -12.02 -0.32 22.72
CA LYS A 104 -11.93 -1.51 23.57
C LYS A 104 -10.47 -1.97 23.76
N HIS A 105 -9.51 -1.09 23.45
CA HIS A 105 -8.07 -1.35 23.48
C HIS A 105 -7.60 -2.53 22.60
N ARG A 106 -8.35 -2.87 21.55
CA ARG A 106 -7.98 -3.94 20.61
C ARG A 106 -7.13 -3.38 19.48
N PRO A 107 -6.05 -4.05 19.05
CA PRO A 107 -5.28 -3.61 17.89
C PRO A 107 -6.18 -3.46 16.66
N PHE A 108 -6.10 -2.31 16.01
CA PHE A 108 -6.95 -1.93 14.89
C PHE A 108 -6.21 -2.06 13.56
N LEU A 109 -6.78 -2.87 12.66
CA LEU A 109 -6.34 -3.03 11.29
C LEU A 109 -7.35 -2.37 10.35
N ASP A 110 -6.89 -1.42 9.54
CA ASP A 110 -7.72 -0.73 8.55
C ASP A 110 -7.85 -1.57 7.26
N LEU A 111 -8.34 -2.78 7.43
CA LEU A 111 -8.57 -3.78 6.38
C LEU A 111 -10.02 -4.24 6.45
N ASP A 112 -10.58 -4.68 5.33
CA ASP A 112 -11.89 -5.31 5.37
C ASP A 112 -11.80 -6.72 5.96
N VAL A 113 -12.78 -7.05 6.80
CA VAL A 113 -12.86 -8.37 7.45
C VAL A 113 -13.03 -9.51 6.43
N SER A 114 -13.73 -9.28 5.32
CA SER A 114 -13.94 -10.28 4.27
C SER A 114 -12.64 -10.69 3.57
N TRP A 115 -11.64 -9.79 3.56
CA TRP A 115 -10.31 -10.05 3.00
C TRP A 115 -9.38 -10.70 4.02
N PHE A 116 -9.41 -10.22 5.26
CA PHE A 116 -8.47 -10.69 6.28
C PHE A 116 -8.88 -12.05 6.88
N LYS A 117 -10.18 -12.33 7.00
CA LYS A 117 -10.67 -13.58 7.61
C LYS A 117 -10.23 -14.85 6.84
N PRO A 118 -10.29 -14.93 5.50
CA PRO A 118 -9.75 -16.07 4.75
C PRO A 118 -8.24 -16.27 4.96
N ILE A 119 -7.47 -15.18 5.03
CA ILE A 119 -6.02 -15.22 5.30
C ILE A 119 -5.75 -15.84 6.67
N VAL A 120 -6.44 -15.37 7.71
CA VAL A 120 -6.31 -15.93 9.07
C VAL A 120 -6.71 -17.40 9.11
N GLY A 121 -7.76 -17.80 8.38
CA GLY A 121 -8.16 -19.20 8.27
C GLY A 121 -7.05 -20.08 7.68
N ALA A 122 -6.36 -19.58 6.65
CA ALA A 122 -5.21 -20.25 6.05
C ALA A 122 -4.02 -20.31 7.02
N LEU A 123 -3.67 -19.21 7.69
CA LEU A 123 -2.61 -19.18 8.70
C LEU A 123 -2.88 -20.18 9.84
N HIS A 124 -4.13 -20.27 10.31
CA HIS A 124 -4.52 -21.27 11.31
C HIS A 124 -4.35 -22.71 10.83
N ALA A 125 -4.59 -23.00 9.54
CA ALA A 125 -4.33 -24.33 8.99
C ALA A 125 -2.83 -24.65 9.01
N LEU A 126 -2.00 -23.70 8.55
CA LEU A 126 -0.55 -23.82 8.54
C LEU A 126 0.03 -24.03 9.95
N SER A 127 -0.43 -23.27 10.94
CA SER A 127 0.01 -23.41 12.33
C SER A 127 -0.36 -24.76 12.97
N ARG A 128 -1.31 -25.50 12.39
CA ARG A 128 -1.66 -26.87 12.81
C ARG A 128 -0.82 -27.95 12.12
N GLY A 129 0.18 -27.55 11.32
CA GLY A 129 1.06 -28.46 10.59
C GLY A 129 0.53 -28.88 9.21
N THR A 130 -0.46 -28.17 8.67
CA THR A 130 -0.81 -28.36 7.25
C THR A 130 0.34 -27.82 6.40
N GLU A 131 0.78 -28.59 5.41
CA GLU A 131 1.87 -28.19 4.54
C GLU A 131 1.49 -26.93 3.73
N PRO A 132 2.41 -25.96 3.53
CA PRO A 132 2.11 -24.70 2.83
C PRO A 132 1.45 -24.86 1.45
N HIS A 133 1.80 -25.92 0.72
CA HIS A 133 1.30 -26.17 -0.62
C HIS A 133 -0.14 -26.71 -0.65
N GLU A 134 -0.65 -27.23 0.46
CA GLU A 134 -2.01 -27.76 0.58
C GLU A 134 -3.03 -26.70 1.00
N VAL A 135 -2.57 -25.61 1.62
CA VAL A 135 -3.46 -24.55 2.09
C VAL A 135 -3.86 -23.65 0.95
N VAL A 136 -5.07 -23.85 0.45
CA VAL A 136 -5.69 -22.98 -0.55
C VAL A 136 -6.70 -22.07 0.10
N VAL A 137 -6.58 -20.77 -0.14
CA VAL A 137 -7.53 -19.76 0.33
C VAL A 137 -8.77 -19.83 -0.58
N PRO A 138 -9.95 -20.16 -0.04
CA PRO A 138 -11.16 -20.28 -0.85
C PRO A 138 -11.63 -18.91 -1.31
N VAL A 139 -11.60 -18.66 -2.62
CA VAL A 139 -12.03 -17.38 -3.22
C VAL A 139 -13.26 -17.50 -4.13
N ALA A 140 -13.71 -18.73 -4.39
CA ALA A 140 -14.79 -18.99 -5.36
C ALA A 140 -16.09 -18.25 -5.04
N HIS A 141 -16.40 -18.08 -3.75
CA HIS A 141 -17.62 -17.43 -3.27
C HIS A 141 -17.49 -15.90 -3.13
N LEU A 142 -16.29 -15.35 -3.24
CA LEU A 142 -16.05 -13.91 -3.10
C LEU A 142 -16.43 -13.18 -4.39
N ALA A 143 -17.00 -11.98 -4.23
CA ALA A 143 -17.21 -11.06 -5.34
C ALA A 143 -15.88 -10.66 -5.96
N HIS A 144 -15.88 -10.21 -7.22
CA HIS A 144 -14.63 -9.88 -7.94
C HIS A 144 -13.78 -8.85 -7.17
N ASP A 145 -14.39 -7.78 -6.68
CA ASP A 145 -13.71 -6.74 -5.89
C ASP A 145 -13.08 -7.31 -4.61
N ASP A 146 -13.75 -8.24 -3.95
CA ASP A 146 -13.24 -8.88 -2.73
C ASP A 146 -12.08 -9.82 -3.00
N ARG A 147 -12.03 -10.45 -4.19
CA ARG A 147 -10.86 -11.24 -4.61
C ARG A 147 -9.64 -10.36 -4.81
N LEU A 148 -9.81 -9.18 -5.41
CA LEU A 148 -8.74 -8.20 -5.57
C LEU A 148 -8.31 -7.63 -4.22
N GLY A 149 -9.28 -7.31 -3.36
CA GLY A 149 -9.07 -6.90 -1.97
C GLY A 149 -8.26 -7.90 -1.17
N LEU A 150 -8.68 -9.17 -1.21
CA LEU A 150 -7.98 -10.30 -0.59
C LEU A 150 -6.54 -10.43 -1.07
N ARG A 151 -6.31 -10.34 -2.39
CA ARG A 151 -4.96 -10.45 -2.96
C ARG A 151 -4.06 -9.28 -2.54
N ALA A 152 -4.56 -8.05 -2.63
CA ALA A 152 -3.82 -6.87 -2.20
C ALA A 152 -3.55 -6.89 -0.69
N CYS A 153 -4.49 -7.41 0.11
CA CYS A 153 -4.30 -7.64 1.54
C CYS A 153 -3.18 -8.65 1.81
N ALA A 154 -3.17 -9.79 1.10
CA ALA A 154 -2.10 -10.77 1.25
C ALA A 154 -0.72 -10.22 0.84
N GLU A 155 -0.67 -9.41 -0.21
CA GLU A 155 0.56 -8.74 -0.66
C GLU A 155 1.08 -7.74 0.36
N LEU A 156 0.21 -6.88 0.89
CA LEU A 156 0.55 -5.94 1.97
C LEU A 156 1.13 -6.66 3.19
N LEU A 157 0.58 -7.82 3.52
CA LEU A 157 0.98 -8.61 4.67
C LEU A 157 2.21 -9.49 4.40
N GLY A 158 2.75 -9.47 3.16
CA GLY A 158 3.88 -10.29 2.71
C GLY A 158 3.60 -11.79 2.75
N LEU A 159 2.37 -12.18 2.40
CA LEU A 159 1.90 -13.57 2.41
C LEU A 159 1.66 -14.14 1.01
N THR A 160 1.95 -13.40 -0.05
CA THR A 160 1.67 -13.81 -1.45
C THR A 160 2.37 -15.11 -1.84
N GLU A 161 3.63 -15.30 -1.41
CA GLU A 161 4.40 -16.51 -1.72
C GLU A 161 3.98 -17.71 -0.85
N ALA A 162 3.47 -17.43 0.34
CA ALA A 162 3.06 -18.43 1.31
C ALA A 162 1.65 -18.98 1.06
N LEU A 163 0.75 -18.15 0.52
CA LEU A 163 -0.67 -18.47 0.35
C LEU A 163 -1.02 -18.70 -1.11
N ARG A 164 -1.64 -19.85 -1.40
CA ARG A 164 -2.22 -20.12 -2.71
C ARG A 164 -3.69 -19.72 -2.72
N PHE A 165 -4.10 -18.96 -3.73
CA PHE A 165 -5.50 -18.59 -3.92
C PHE A 165 -6.15 -19.52 -4.95
N GLU A 166 -7.33 -20.05 -4.64
CA GLU A 166 -8.09 -20.86 -5.60
C GLU A 166 -8.35 -20.07 -6.89
N GLY A 167 -8.29 -20.73 -8.06
CA GLY A 167 -8.55 -20.04 -9.32
C GLY A 167 -7.49 -18.99 -9.68
N GLY A 168 -6.21 -19.32 -9.45
CA GLY A 168 -5.04 -18.45 -9.66
C GLY A 168 -5.05 -17.67 -10.98
N VAL A 169 -4.18 -16.67 -11.08
CA VAL A 169 -4.16 -15.62 -12.13
C VAL A 169 -4.42 -16.14 -13.56
N ALA A 170 -3.97 -17.35 -13.88
CA ALA A 170 -4.28 -18.04 -15.13
C ALA A 170 -5.79 -18.09 -15.47
N ALA A 171 -6.67 -18.22 -14.48
CA ALA A 171 -8.13 -18.21 -14.66
C ALA A 171 -8.73 -16.80 -14.80
N LEU A 172 -8.07 -15.77 -14.26
CA LEU A 172 -8.50 -14.36 -14.41
C LEU A 172 -7.98 -13.72 -15.70
N THR A 173 -6.86 -14.20 -16.24
CA THR A 173 -6.29 -13.76 -17.52
C THR A 173 -6.64 -14.70 -18.68
N ALA A 174 -7.23 -15.88 -18.41
CA ALA A 174 -7.73 -16.72 -19.47
C ALA A 174 -8.84 -15.98 -20.22
N PRO A 175 -8.79 -15.92 -21.57
CA PRO A 175 -9.91 -15.40 -22.33
C PRO A 175 -11.18 -16.18 -21.93
N PRO A 176 -12.34 -15.51 -21.81
CA PRO A 176 -13.59 -16.19 -21.50
C PRO A 176 -13.76 -17.35 -22.49
N PRO A 177 -14.25 -18.53 -22.04
CA PRO A 177 -14.49 -19.65 -22.95
C PRO A 177 -15.35 -19.14 -24.12
N PRO A 178 -15.04 -19.51 -25.37
CA PRO A 178 -15.80 -19.05 -26.52
C PRO A 178 -17.28 -19.34 -26.25
N PRO A 179 -18.19 -18.41 -26.56
CA PRO A 179 -19.62 -18.64 -26.38
C PRO A 179 -19.96 -19.97 -27.07
N PRO A 180 -20.78 -20.84 -26.44
CA PRO A 180 -21.12 -22.12 -27.02
C PRO A 180 -21.64 -21.89 -28.44
N SER A 181 -21.04 -22.58 -29.40
CA SER A 181 -21.43 -22.49 -30.80
C SER A 181 -22.96 -22.60 -30.89
N PRO A 182 -23.66 -21.75 -31.66
CA PRO A 182 -25.12 -21.74 -31.75
C PRO A 182 -25.73 -23.06 -32.29
N LEU A 183 -24.91 -24.06 -32.57
CA LEU A 183 -25.30 -25.39 -33.01
C LEU A 183 -25.42 -26.44 -31.89
N ASP A 184 -25.06 -26.13 -30.63
CA ASP A 184 -25.13 -27.07 -29.50
C ASP A 184 -26.34 -26.86 -28.57
N ILE A 185 -27.37 -26.11 -29.01
CA ILE A 185 -28.67 -26.09 -28.33
C ILE A 185 -29.46 -27.34 -28.78
N HIS A 186 -29.06 -28.51 -28.28
CA HIS A 186 -29.97 -29.64 -28.26
C HIS A 186 -31.12 -29.33 -27.31
N PHE A 187 -32.30 -29.04 -27.88
CA PHE A 187 -33.58 -29.07 -27.17
C PHE A 187 -33.69 -30.39 -26.41
N ARG A 188 -33.39 -30.37 -25.10
CA ARG A 188 -33.71 -31.48 -24.22
C ARG A 188 -35.23 -31.60 -24.19
N LYS A 189 -35.73 -32.74 -24.70
CA LYS A 189 -37.10 -33.19 -24.50
C LYS A 189 -37.44 -33.21 -23.00
N PRO A 190 -38.67 -32.87 -22.59
CA PRO A 190 -39.08 -32.96 -21.20
C PRO A 190 -39.11 -34.43 -20.76
N CYS A 191 -38.32 -34.77 -19.73
CA CYS A 191 -38.33 -36.09 -19.13
C CYS A 191 -39.60 -36.26 -18.28
N VAL A 192 -40.40 -37.27 -18.64
CA VAL A 192 -41.45 -37.83 -17.78
C VAL A 192 -40.78 -38.69 -16.71
N PHE A 193 -41.19 -38.51 -15.46
CA PHE A 193 -40.80 -39.30 -14.30
C PHE A 193 -41.17 -40.78 -14.50
N SER A 194 -40.19 -41.67 -14.35
CA SER A 194 -40.45 -43.07 -13.94
C SER A 194 -39.28 -43.57 -13.13
N SER A 195 -39.60 -44.00 -11.91
CA SER A 195 -38.74 -44.73 -10.98
C SER A 195 -38.43 -46.11 -11.51
N GLU A 196 -37.16 -46.53 -11.46
CA GLU A 196 -36.83 -47.92 -11.18
C GLU A 196 -35.35 -48.05 -10.78
N PHE A 197 -35.15 -48.67 -9.61
CA PHE A 197 -33.86 -49.05 -9.03
C PHE A 197 -33.24 -50.21 -9.82
N ARG A 198 -31.96 -50.11 -10.20
CA ARG A 198 -31.08 -51.28 -10.43
C ARG A 198 -29.62 -51.00 -10.06
N PRO A 199 -28.87 -52.02 -9.59
CA PRO A 199 -27.51 -51.87 -9.08
C PRO A 199 -26.45 -51.93 -10.20
N VAL A 200 -25.35 -51.21 -9.97
CA VAL A 200 -24.17 -51.11 -10.85
C VAL A 200 -23.16 -52.21 -10.52
N PRO A 201 -22.62 -52.97 -11.49
CA PRO A 201 -21.43 -53.79 -11.25
C PRO A 201 -20.14 -53.01 -11.53
N LEU A 202 -19.14 -53.27 -10.67
CA LEU A 202 -17.75 -52.81 -10.80
C LEU A 202 -17.10 -53.36 -12.07
N GLY A 203 -16.71 -52.48 -12.98
CA GLY A 203 -15.92 -52.79 -14.17
C GLY A 203 -14.56 -52.09 -14.11
N VAL A 204 -13.50 -52.89 -13.98
CA VAL A 204 -12.09 -52.52 -14.09
C VAL A 204 -11.82 -52.02 -15.53
N GLN A 205 -11.27 -50.81 -15.68
CA GLN A 205 -10.74 -50.36 -16.97
C GLN A 205 -9.22 -50.24 -16.91
N THR A 206 -8.59 -50.94 -17.86
CA THR A 206 -7.18 -50.93 -18.20
C THR A 206 -6.82 -49.71 -19.04
N ILE A 207 -5.65 -49.11 -18.75
CA ILE A 207 -5.04 -48.00 -19.48
C ILE A 207 -4.26 -48.55 -20.67
N PRO A 208 -4.35 -47.99 -21.90
CA PRO A 208 -3.35 -48.21 -22.93
C PRO A 208 -2.35 -47.05 -22.99
N ALA A 209 -1.07 -47.42 -22.98
CA ALA A 209 0.08 -46.57 -23.27
C ALA A 209 0.25 -46.42 -24.80
N ALA A 210 0.52 -45.20 -25.27
CA ALA A 210 1.06 -44.97 -26.60
C ALA A 210 1.96 -43.72 -26.59
N ALA A 211 3.25 -43.94 -26.84
CA ALA A 211 4.27 -42.93 -27.04
C ALA A 211 4.34 -42.54 -28.53
N ALA A 212 4.58 -41.25 -28.81
CA ALA A 212 4.90 -40.74 -30.15
C ALA A 212 6.11 -39.78 -30.06
N PRO A 213 7.08 -39.83 -31.00
CA PRO A 213 8.28 -39.01 -30.94
C PRO A 213 8.12 -37.67 -31.68
N ILE A 214 8.78 -36.64 -31.14
CA ILE A 214 8.85 -35.28 -31.67
C ILE A 214 10.02 -35.17 -32.66
N ALA A 215 9.75 -34.68 -33.87
CA ALA A 215 10.76 -34.32 -34.88
C ALA A 215 11.05 -32.81 -34.85
N ALA A 216 12.34 -32.45 -34.91
CA ALA A 216 12.83 -31.07 -34.96
C ALA A 216 13.01 -30.58 -36.42
N PRO A 217 12.78 -29.29 -36.71
CA PRO A 217 13.13 -28.71 -38.02
C PRO A 217 14.40 -27.86 -37.96
N THR A 218 15.34 -28.13 -38.88
CA THR A 218 16.48 -27.25 -39.22
C THR A 218 16.12 -26.37 -40.43
N LYS A 219 16.44 -25.08 -40.38
CA LYS A 219 16.43 -24.15 -41.53
C LYS A 219 17.85 -23.65 -41.80
N PRO A 220 18.29 -23.56 -43.07
CA PRO A 220 19.59 -22.97 -43.40
C PRO A 220 19.50 -21.45 -43.61
N VAL A 221 20.55 -20.76 -43.17
CA VAL A 221 20.77 -19.30 -43.33
C VAL A 221 21.53 -19.07 -44.64
N VAL A 222 21.02 -18.17 -45.49
CA VAL A 222 21.66 -17.72 -46.72
C VAL A 222 22.31 -16.36 -46.44
N HIS A 223 23.62 -16.26 -46.63
CA HIS A 223 24.36 -15.00 -46.59
C HIS A 223 24.37 -14.35 -47.99
N THR A 224 24.04 -13.06 -48.05
CA THR A 224 24.31 -12.18 -49.20
C THR A 224 25.32 -11.11 -48.78
N PRO A 225 26.33 -10.78 -49.62
CA PRO A 225 27.31 -9.74 -49.29
C PRO A 225 26.79 -8.36 -49.70
N VAL A 226 26.83 -7.41 -48.75
CA VAL A 226 26.56 -5.99 -48.96
C VAL A 226 27.88 -5.28 -49.31
N THR A 227 27.89 -4.58 -50.43
CA THR A 227 28.99 -3.70 -50.86
C THR A 227 28.72 -2.29 -50.34
N MET A 228 29.61 -1.74 -49.52
CA MET A 228 29.50 -0.35 -49.03
C MET A 228 30.43 0.57 -49.81
N THR A 229 29.86 1.66 -50.33
CA THR A 229 30.59 2.78 -50.93
C THR A 229 30.80 3.90 -49.91
N PHE A 230 32.06 4.27 -49.69
CA PHE A 230 32.50 5.37 -48.84
C PHE A 230 32.13 6.73 -49.45
N SER A 231 31.10 7.41 -48.94
CA SER A 231 30.91 8.86 -49.19
C SER A 231 30.05 9.63 -48.17
N GLU A 232 29.59 9.03 -47.05
CA GLU A 232 28.60 9.67 -46.15
C GLU A 232 29.07 9.92 -44.70
N ASP A 233 30.35 9.74 -44.37
CA ASP A 233 30.80 9.67 -42.96
C ASP A 233 31.02 10.99 -42.21
N MET A 234 30.85 12.17 -42.81
CA MET A 234 31.02 13.44 -42.08
C MET A 234 29.78 13.87 -41.27
N ALA A 235 28.59 13.36 -41.60
CA ALA A 235 27.37 13.61 -40.80
C ALA A 235 27.27 12.71 -39.56
N ALA A 236 27.95 11.56 -39.56
CA ALA A 236 27.96 10.61 -38.44
C ALA A 236 28.81 11.08 -37.24
N LEU A 237 29.75 12.01 -37.45
CA LEU A 237 30.60 12.58 -36.39
C LEU A 237 29.92 13.70 -35.58
N ALA A 238 28.80 14.28 -36.05
CA ALA A 238 28.04 15.28 -35.31
C ALA A 238 27.11 14.67 -34.24
N ALA A 239 26.67 13.43 -34.43
CA ALA A 239 25.82 12.70 -33.51
C ALA A 239 26.45 12.45 -32.12
N PRO A 240 27.73 12.03 -31.99
CA PRO A 240 28.35 11.80 -30.68
C PRO A 240 28.56 13.08 -29.87
N ALA A 241 28.84 14.23 -30.51
CA ALA A 241 28.96 15.50 -29.82
C ALA A 241 27.62 15.97 -29.22
N ALA A 242 26.52 15.81 -29.96
CA ALA A 242 25.18 16.11 -29.47
C ALA A 242 24.74 15.14 -28.36
N ALA A 243 25.12 13.86 -28.45
CA ALA A 243 24.86 12.87 -27.40
C ALA A 243 25.63 13.19 -26.11
N LEU A 244 26.91 13.58 -26.22
CA LEU A 244 27.73 14.01 -25.09
C LEU A 244 27.15 15.26 -24.43
N ALA A 245 26.73 16.26 -25.21
CA ALA A 245 26.11 17.48 -24.69
C ALA A 245 24.78 17.19 -23.95
N ARG A 246 23.95 16.28 -24.48
CA ARG A 246 22.72 15.84 -23.79
C ARG A 246 23.01 15.09 -22.50
N MET A 247 24.03 14.24 -22.49
CA MET A 247 24.46 13.50 -21.30
C MET A 247 25.01 14.45 -20.23
N GLN A 248 25.80 15.45 -20.62
CA GLN A 248 26.30 16.50 -19.73
C GLN A 248 25.16 17.36 -19.17
N GLN A 249 24.17 17.72 -19.99
CA GLN A 249 23.01 18.50 -19.56
C GLN A 249 22.13 17.70 -18.59
N TRP A 250 21.92 16.41 -18.84
CA TRP A 250 21.20 15.53 -17.94
C TRP A 250 21.95 15.36 -16.59
N LEU A 251 23.26 15.14 -16.62
CA LEU A 251 24.08 15.07 -15.40
C LEU A 251 24.02 16.36 -14.58
N ALA A 252 24.05 17.53 -15.23
CA ALA A 252 23.92 18.81 -14.54
C ALA A 252 22.55 18.97 -13.85
N GLN A 253 21.46 18.58 -14.53
CA GLN A 253 20.12 18.60 -13.96
C GLN A 253 19.99 17.64 -12.77
N GLU A 254 20.61 16.47 -12.84
CA GLU A 254 20.56 15.49 -11.77
C GLU A 254 21.35 15.95 -10.54
N VAL A 255 22.52 16.56 -10.75
CA VAL A 255 23.32 17.18 -9.67
C VAL A 255 22.53 18.30 -8.97
N ASP A 256 21.82 19.15 -9.71
CA ASP A 256 20.99 20.21 -9.13
C ASP A 256 19.77 19.67 -8.36
N SER A 257 19.13 18.61 -8.87
CA SER A 257 18.04 17.90 -8.20
C SER A 257 18.52 17.31 -6.87
N ILE A 258 19.66 16.64 -6.88
CA ILE A 258 20.30 16.06 -5.69
C ILE A 258 20.67 17.15 -4.69
N ALA A 259 21.31 18.25 -5.13
CA ALA A 259 21.68 19.35 -4.24
C ALA A 259 20.46 20.01 -3.60
N THR A 260 19.32 20.04 -4.31
CA THR A 260 18.06 20.56 -3.78
C THR A 260 17.48 19.64 -2.72
N ALA A 261 17.51 18.32 -2.94
CA ALA A 261 17.10 17.32 -1.95
C ALA A 261 18.00 17.35 -0.70
N GLU A 262 19.31 17.51 -0.87
CA GLU A 262 20.26 17.64 0.24
C GLU A 262 20.01 18.89 1.08
N ARG A 263 19.72 20.05 0.45
CA ARG A 263 19.35 21.27 1.20
C ARG A 263 18.04 21.10 1.98
N ALA A 264 17.07 20.36 1.45
CA ALA A 264 15.82 20.07 2.15
C ALA A 264 16.05 19.17 3.37
N LEU A 265 16.87 18.13 3.21
CA LEU A 265 17.29 17.24 4.30
C LEU A 265 18.15 17.94 5.35
N GLN A 266 19.08 18.80 4.95
CA GLN A 266 19.91 19.57 5.88
C GLN A 266 19.05 20.51 6.73
N LYS A 267 18.04 21.17 6.14
CA LYS A 267 17.09 21.99 6.90
C LYS A 267 16.30 21.18 7.94
N GLN A 268 15.91 19.95 7.62
CA GLN A 268 15.27 19.05 8.60
C GLN A 268 16.23 18.64 9.71
N ASN A 269 17.48 18.31 9.37
CA ASN A 269 18.52 17.97 10.35
C ASN A 269 18.89 19.15 11.25
N ASP A 270 18.99 20.37 10.72
CA ASP A 270 19.27 21.57 11.52
C ASP A 270 18.11 21.88 12.47
N SER A 271 16.86 21.69 12.02
CA SER A 271 15.67 21.79 12.87
C SER A 271 15.73 20.78 14.03
N PHE A 272 16.11 19.54 13.74
CA PHE A 272 16.21 18.47 14.72
C PHE A 272 17.43 18.64 15.66
N ALA A 273 18.55 19.13 15.15
CA ALA A 273 19.74 19.43 15.94
C ALA A 273 19.50 20.59 16.91
N LEU A 274 18.71 21.59 16.51
CA LEU A 274 18.25 22.66 17.40
C LEU A 274 17.35 22.11 18.52
N GLU A 275 16.44 21.18 18.19
CA GLU A 275 15.56 20.52 19.15
C GLU A 275 16.36 19.67 20.14
N CYS A 276 17.33 18.90 19.66
CA CYS A 276 18.23 18.09 20.48
C CYS A 276 19.20 18.93 21.32
N ALA A 277 19.73 20.04 20.80
CA ALA A 277 20.58 20.96 21.55
C ALA A 277 19.81 21.71 22.63
N PHE A 278 18.54 22.05 22.36
CA PHE A 278 17.62 22.60 23.34
C PHE A 278 17.33 21.61 24.47
N MET A 279 17.03 20.35 24.14
CA MET A 279 16.79 19.28 25.12
C MET A 279 18.02 19.02 26.00
N ARG A 280 19.23 19.03 25.45
CA ARG A 280 20.48 18.89 26.23
C ARG A 280 20.77 20.08 27.15
N ARG A 281 20.29 21.28 26.79
CA ARG A 281 20.56 22.51 27.54
C ARG A 281 19.56 22.75 28.68
N CYS A 282 18.40 22.09 28.66
CA CYS A 282 17.33 22.35 29.61
C CYS A 282 17.43 21.55 30.93
N GLY A 283 18.20 20.46 31.00
CA GLY A 283 18.25 19.65 32.22
C GLY A 283 16.87 19.08 32.63
N ALA A 284 16.82 18.31 33.73
CA ALA A 284 15.71 17.43 34.10
C ALA A 284 14.41 18.13 34.60
N ASP A 285 14.07 19.31 34.10
CA ASP A 285 12.84 20.05 34.48
C ASP A 285 12.01 20.37 33.22
N MET A 286 11.17 19.40 32.84
CA MET A 286 10.37 19.39 31.61
C MET A 286 9.33 20.52 31.54
N ASP A 287 8.79 20.95 32.69
CA ASP A 287 7.75 21.99 32.73
C ASP A 287 8.33 23.37 32.37
N SER A 288 9.53 23.67 32.87
CA SER A 288 10.24 24.91 32.55
C SER A 288 10.81 24.95 31.12
N ALA A 289 11.06 23.78 30.52
CA ALA A 289 11.55 23.66 29.14
C ALA A 289 10.46 24.03 28.13
N GLY A 290 9.21 23.62 28.38
CA GLY A 290 8.07 23.96 27.51
C GLY A 290 7.76 25.46 27.45
N GLU A 291 7.93 26.20 28.55
CA GLU A 291 7.78 27.66 28.57
C GLU A 291 8.94 28.38 27.88
N ARG A 292 10.18 27.90 28.07
CA ARG A 292 11.36 28.46 27.42
C ARG A 292 11.37 28.27 25.91
N LEU A 293 10.89 27.11 25.42
CA LEU A 293 10.73 26.84 23.99
C LEU A 293 9.70 27.79 23.36
N ARG A 294 8.56 27.98 24.03
CA ARG A 294 7.52 28.92 23.60
C ARG A 294 8.04 30.35 23.54
N ALA A 295 8.71 30.82 24.59
CA ALA A 295 9.30 32.16 24.61
C ALA A 295 10.34 32.37 23.49
N TRP A 296 11.18 31.36 23.24
CA TRP A 296 12.19 31.42 22.18
C TRP A 296 11.57 31.42 20.77
N LEU A 297 10.59 30.55 20.49
CA LEU A 297 9.86 30.52 19.22
C LEU A 297 9.09 31.83 18.98
N GLN A 298 8.47 32.37 20.02
CA GLN A 298 7.73 33.64 19.95
C GLN A 298 8.68 34.83 19.69
N GLN A 299 9.89 34.81 20.26
CA GLN A 299 10.93 35.80 19.96
C GLN A 299 11.42 35.69 18.51
N GLN A 300 11.57 34.48 17.96
CA GLN A 300 11.95 34.28 16.55
C GLN A 300 10.86 34.74 15.58
N LEU A 301 9.59 34.54 15.93
CA LEU A 301 8.44 35.03 15.15
C LEU A 301 8.33 36.56 15.20
N GLN A 302 8.60 37.19 16.34
CA GLN A 302 8.64 38.65 16.49
C GLN A 302 9.79 39.28 15.70
N GLN A 303 10.96 38.63 15.64
CA GLN A 303 12.09 39.10 14.83
C GLN A 303 11.84 38.99 13.32
N ARG A 304 10.89 38.15 12.91
CA ARG A 304 10.55 37.91 11.50
C ARG A 304 9.34 38.69 11.00
N SER A 305 8.63 39.43 11.86
CA SER A 305 7.40 40.13 11.49
C SER A 305 7.50 41.65 11.66
N ALA A 306 7.63 42.34 10.53
CA ALA A 306 7.20 43.73 10.32
C ALA A 306 6.30 43.74 9.05
N PRO A 307 5.27 44.60 8.96
CA PRO A 307 3.92 44.11 9.20
C PRO A 307 3.08 43.91 7.93
N ALA A 308 2.31 42.83 7.92
CA ALA A 308 1.01 42.78 7.24
C ALA A 308 -0.01 42.31 8.29
N GLN A 309 -0.83 43.26 8.75
CA GLN A 309 -1.87 43.05 9.74
C GLN A 309 -3.12 42.43 9.10
N GLN A 310 -3.89 41.77 9.97
CA GLN A 310 -5.32 41.42 9.86
C GLN A 310 -5.65 40.09 9.17
N LEU A 311 -5.68 39.00 9.94
CA LEU A 311 -6.91 38.21 10.18
C LEU A 311 -6.67 37.10 11.23
N GLU A 312 -6.57 37.41 12.53
CA GLU A 312 -6.65 36.36 13.57
C GLU A 312 -7.44 36.83 14.80
N HIS A 313 -8.67 36.37 14.87
CA HIS A 313 -9.45 36.31 16.11
C HIS A 313 -10.40 35.11 16.03
N TYR A 314 -9.93 33.92 16.41
CA TYR A 314 -10.78 32.87 16.98
C TYR A 314 -9.92 32.00 17.91
N GLY A 315 -10.39 31.84 19.15
CA GLY A 315 -9.56 31.60 20.32
C GLY A 315 -9.16 30.16 20.61
N SER A 316 -8.00 30.03 21.26
CA SER A 316 -7.54 28.83 21.95
C SER A 316 -8.25 28.65 23.29
N THR A 317 -8.91 27.52 23.47
CA THR A 317 -9.19 26.95 24.79
C THR A 317 -8.27 25.76 25.01
N SER A 318 -7.39 25.87 26.01
CA SER A 318 -6.44 24.85 26.44
C SER A 318 -7.11 23.80 27.33
N GLY A 319 -7.07 22.53 26.93
CA GLY A 319 -7.30 21.37 27.80
C GLY A 319 -6.04 20.53 27.83
N ASN A 320 -5.43 20.40 29.02
CA ASN A 320 -4.29 19.52 29.28
C ASN A 320 -4.79 18.06 29.34
N ASP A 321 -4.53 17.29 28.29
CA ASP A 321 -4.45 15.83 28.35
C ASP A 321 -3.42 15.37 27.30
N THR A 322 -2.20 15.04 27.75
CA THR A 322 -1.12 14.53 26.89
C THR A 322 -1.20 13.02 26.68
N SER A 323 -2.37 12.42 26.87
CA SER A 323 -2.65 11.12 26.26
C SER A 323 -2.75 11.35 24.76
N THR A 324 -1.65 11.15 24.02
CA THR A 324 -1.69 10.97 22.58
C THR A 324 -2.34 9.63 22.29
N ASP A 325 -3.61 9.47 22.65
CA ASP A 325 -4.41 8.35 22.24
C ASP A 325 -4.53 8.43 20.73
N ASN A 326 -3.69 7.65 20.02
CA ASN A 326 -3.76 7.42 18.58
C ASN A 326 -5.16 6.94 18.10
N ASN A 327 -6.08 6.70 19.04
CA ASN A 327 -7.47 6.34 18.83
C ASN A 327 -8.28 7.47 18.17
N ASP A 328 -7.80 8.72 18.19
CA ASP A 328 -8.47 9.86 17.55
C ASP A 328 -8.57 9.75 16.02
N ASP A 329 -7.73 8.92 15.43
CA ASP A 329 -7.74 8.67 14.00
C ASP A 329 -8.68 7.55 13.56
N ILE A 330 -9.32 6.81 14.47
CA ILE A 330 -10.24 5.73 14.09
C ILE A 330 -11.68 6.27 14.05
N VAL A 331 -12.31 6.12 12.88
CA VAL A 331 -13.70 6.46 12.63
C VAL A 331 -14.50 5.16 12.60
N SER A 332 -15.39 4.97 13.59
CA SER A 332 -16.34 3.85 13.60
C SER A 332 -17.70 4.33 13.11
N ILE A 333 -18.22 3.67 12.10
CA ILE A 333 -19.45 4.02 11.39
C ILE A 333 -20.43 2.87 11.55
N ALA A 334 -21.63 3.19 12.03
CA ALA A 334 -22.77 2.29 12.03
C ALA A 334 -23.62 2.58 10.79
N PHE A 335 -24.15 1.52 10.19
CA PHE A 335 -25.10 1.62 9.09
C PHE A 335 -26.18 0.56 9.27
N THR A 336 -27.36 0.82 8.71
CA THR A 336 -28.44 -0.16 8.60
C THR A 336 -28.32 -0.85 7.25
N ASP A 337 -28.11 -2.16 7.28
CA ASP A 337 -28.24 -3.03 6.12
C ASP A 337 -29.57 -3.80 6.17
N VAL A 338 -29.91 -4.52 5.08
CA VAL A 338 -31.15 -5.29 4.95
C VAL A 338 -31.23 -6.44 5.97
N LEU A 339 -30.10 -6.85 6.55
CA LEU A 339 -29.96 -7.95 7.50
C LEU A 339 -29.77 -7.49 8.96
N GLY A 340 -29.70 -6.18 9.22
CA GLY A 340 -29.54 -5.59 10.55
C GLY A 340 -28.58 -4.39 10.59
N HIS A 341 -28.06 -4.10 11.78
CA HIS A 341 -27.06 -3.06 11.98
C HIS A 341 -25.66 -3.59 11.68
N GLY A 342 -25.02 -3.05 10.65
CA GLY A 342 -23.62 -3.30 10.34
C GLY A 342 -22.72 -2.21 10.92
N ALA A 343 -21.46 -2.54 11.12
CA ALA A 343 -20.44 -1.60 11.59
C ALA A 343 -19.18 -1.70 10.74
N LEU A 344 -18.60 -0.54 10.44
CA LEU A 344 -17.35 -0.39 9.71
C LEU A 344 -16.47 0.60 10.46
N SER A 345 -15.27 0.18 10.82
CA SER A 345 -14.25 1.08 11.37
C SER A 345 -13.15 1.28 10.34
N THR A 346 -12.74 2.52 10.09
CA THR A 346 -11.62 2.86 9.19
C THR A 346 -10.79 4.01 9.76
N ARG A 347 -9.59 4.24 9.25
CA ARG A 347 -8.82 5.43 9.64
C ARG A 347 -9.41 6.67 9.00
N ARG A 348 -9.38 7.79 9.71
CA ARG A 348 -9.68 9.12 9.21
C ARG A 348 -8.86 9.44 7.96
N ALA A 349 -7.57 9.07 7.97
CA ALA A 349 -6.68 9.20 6.82
C ALA A 349 -7.23 8.53 5.55
N THR A 350 -8.00 7.44 5.68
CA THR A 350 -8.61 6.74 4.53
C THR A 350 -9.64 7.62 3.83
N PHE A 351 -10.43 8.41 4.56
CA PHE A 351 -11.35 9.40 3.98
C PHE A 351 -10.62 10.61 3.38
N LEU A 352 -9.51 11.02 3.99
CA LEU A 352 -8.74 12.19 3.56
C LEU A 352 -7.90 11.95 2.29
N GLN A 353 -7.85 10.72 1.78
CA GLN A 353 -7.14 10.39 0.53
C GLN A 353 -7.66 11.17 -0.70
N PHE A 354 -8.89 11.67 -0.61
CA PHE A 354 -9.56 12.46 -1.65
C PHE A 354 -10.02 13.80 -1.06
N PRO A 355 -9.14 14.82 -0.97
CA PRO A 355 -9.45 16.09 -0.31
C PRO A 355 -10.69 16.81 -0.85
N ALA A 356 -11.00 16.60 -2.14
CA ALA A 356 -12.18 17.17 -2.78
C ALA A 356 -13.49 16.38 -2.52
N SER A 357 -13.43 15.23 -1.85
CA SER A 357 -14.62 14.42 -1.59
C SER A 357 -15.46 15.00 -0.45
N PRO A 358 -16.79 14.84 -0.48
CA PRO A 358 -17.65 15.22 0.64
C PRO A 358 -17.29 14.53 1.94
N LEU A 359 -16.80 13.28 1.87
CA LEU A 359 -16.31 12.54 3.04
C LEU A 359 -15.06 13.21 3.63
N ALA A 360 -14.09 13.60 2.80
CA ALA A 360 -12.94 14.35 3.28
C ALA A 360 -13.36 15.67 3.92
N ALA A 361 -14.27 16.44 3.30
CA ALA A 361 -14.78 17.68 3.90
C ALA A 361 -15.47 17.42 5.26
N LYS A 362 -16.27 16.36 5.36
CA LYS A 362 -16.95 15.93 6.60
C LYS A 362 -15.95 15.58 7.72
N TYR A 363 -14.88 14.85 7.39
CA TYR A 363 -13.91 14.33 8.37
C TYR A 363 -12.62 15.18 8.49
N ALA A 364 -12.42 16.23 7.69
CA ALA A 364 -11.21 17.06 7.70
C ALA A 364 -11.16 18.04 8.87
N ALA A 365 -12.30 18.42 9.46
CA ALA A 365 -12.32 19.29 10.62
C ALA A 365 -11.52 18.66 11.79
N GLU A 366 -10.65 19.43 12.45
CA GLU A 366 -9.90 18.96 13.64
C GLU A 366 -10.84 18.42 14.71
N ARG A 367 -12.01 19.05 14.85
CA ARG A 367 -13.10 18.67 15.76
C ARG A 367 -14.23 17.93 15.04
N TRP A 368 -13.93 17.12 14.02
CA TRP A 368 -14.94 16.36 13.27
C TRP A 368 -15.86 15.54 14.20
N ARG A 369 -15.35 15.03 15.33
CA ARG A 369 -16.16 14.39 16.36
C ARG A 369 -17.19 15.34 16.97
N GLU A 370 -16.79 16.54 17.38
CA GLU A 370 -17.69 17.52 18.01
C GLU A 370 -18.67 18.14 17.01
N SER A 371 -18.26 18.26 15.75
CA SER A 371 -19.10 18.79 14.66
C SER A 371 -20.24 17.86 14.25
N LEU A 372 -20.17 16.57 14.60
CA LEU A 372 -21.25 15.62 14.37
C LEU A 372 -22.23 15.71 15.55
N SER A 373 -23.52 15.93 15.25
CA SER A 373 -24.55 16.04 16.28
C SER A 373 -24.54 14.79 17.17
N ALA A 374 -24.84 14.96 18.47
CA ALA A 374 -24.97 13.84 19.40
C ALA A 374 -26.01 12.81 18.92
N GLU A 375 -27.02 13.28 18.18
CA GLU A 375 -28.07 12.47 17.55
C GLU A 375 -27.56 11.58 16.40
N ALA A 376 -26.39 11.88 15.84
CA ALA A 376 -25.78 11.08 14.78
C ALA A 376 -24.92 9.93 15.34
N ARG A 377 -24.98 9.63 16.64
CA ARG A 377 -24.20 8.55 17.26
C ARG A 377 -25.10 7.48 17.88
N ASP A 378 -24.70 6.22 17.75
CA ASP A 378 -25.31 5.11 18.48
C ASP A 378 -24.83 5.06 19.94
N ASP A 379 -25.40 4.13 20.73
CA ASP A 379 -25.05 3.92 22.14
C ASP A 379 -23.58 3.50 22.34
N GLU A 380 -22.90 3.04 21.28
CA GLU A 380 -21.48 2.72 21.28
C GLU A 380 -20.59 3.85 20.75
N GLY A 381 -21.15 5.03 20.49
CA GLY A 381 -20.46 6.21 20.00
C GLY A 381 -20.04 6.14 18.53
N ARG A 382 -20.57 5.19 17.76
CA ARG A 382 -20.32 5.08 16.31
C ARG A 382 -21.21 6.05 15.58
N ILE A 383 -20.72 6.57 14.46
CA ILE A 383 -21.42 7.56 13.67
C ILE A 383 -22.38 6.86 12.73
N TYR A 384 -23.65 7.26 12.75
CA TYR A 384 -24.64 6.76 11.83
C TYR A 384 -24.48 7.45 10.47
N GLU A 385 -24.34 6.65 9.41
CA GLU A 385 -24.43 7.13 8.03
C GLU A 385 -25.72 6.61 7.39
N ASP A 386 -26.53 7.54 6.87
CA ASP A 386 -27.77 7.24 6.14
C ASP A 386 -27.47 6.83 4.69
N HIS A 387 -26.66 5.79 4.56
CA HIS A 387 -26.24 5.21 3.30
C HIS A 387 -26.43 3.70 3.35
N ASP A 388 -26.69 3.09 2.19
CA ASP A 388 -26.69 1.65 2.06
C ASP A 388 -25.33 1.10 2.53
N GLY A 389 -25.37 0.23 3.53
CA GLY A 389 -24.19 -0.30 4.20
C GLY A 389 -23.21 -1.00 3.26
N ASP A 390 -23.74 -1.75 2.29
CA ASP A 390 -22.92 -2.49 1.34
C ASP A 390 -22.22 -1.56 0.36
N CYS A 391 -22.94 -0.57 -0.16
CA CYS A 391 -22.39 0.45 -1.05
C CYS A 391 -21.32 1.29 -0.34
N PHE A 392 -21.58 1.71 0.90
CA PHE A 392 -20.62 2.49 1.68
C PHE A 392 -19.38 1.68 2.05
N ARG A 393 -19.56 0.40 2.44
CA ARG A 393 -18.44 -0.53 2.68
C ARG A 393 -17.59 -0.72 1.43
N ARG A 394 -18.19 -0.93 0.26
CA ARG A 394 -17.47 -1.03 -1.03
C ARG A 394 -16.68 0.24 -1.33
N LEU A 395 -17.26 1.41 -1.10
CA LEU A 395 -16.55 2.68 -1.27
C LEU A 395 -15.31 2.77 -0.38
N VAL A 396 -15.46 2.48 0.92
CA VAL A 396 -14.33 2.50 1.86
C VAL A 396 -13.28 1.46 1.47
N ASN A 397 -13.69 0.30 0.98
CA ASN A 397 -12.80 -0.74 0.49
C ASN A 397 -12.01 -0.31 -0.75
N ILE A 398 -12.65 0.41 -1.69
CA ILE A 398 -11.94 1.03 -2.83
C ILE A 398 -10.91 2.05 -2.33
N MET A 399 -11.26 2.86 -1.34
CA MET A 399 -10.31 3.81 -0.74
C MET A 399 -9.15 3.10 -0.05
N ARG A 400 -9.41 2.03 0.70
CA ARG A 400 -8.38 1.19 1.33
C ARG A 400 -7.46 0.59 0.30
N LEU A 401 -8.00 -0.06 -0.73
CA LEU A 401 -7.23 -0.65 -1.82
C LEU A 401 -6.30 0.37 -2.46
N ARG A 402 -6.80 1.59 -2.71
CA ARG A 402 -5.96 2.67 -3.24
C ARG A 402 -4.84 3.07 -2.28
N ALA A 403 -5.10 3.14 -0.97
CA ALA A 403 -4.06 3.40 0.02
C ALA A 403 -2.99 2.30 0.03
N LEU A 404 -3.40 1.04 -0.12
CA LEU A 404 -2.49 -0.11 -0.21
C LEU A 404 -1.61 -0.03 -1.46
N VAL A 405 -2.22 0.23 -2.63
CA VAL A 405 -1.49 0.34 -3.91
C VAL A 405 -0.50 1.50 -3.88
N ARG A 406 -0.90 2.67 -3.35
CA ARG A 406 -0.02 3.84 -3.25
C ARG A 406 1.20 3.60 -2.37
N ARG A 407 1.12 2.72 -1.38
CA ARG A 407 2.28 2.35 -0.54
C ARG A 407 3.28 1.46 -1.27
N GLY A 408 2.84 0.71 -2.27
CA GLY A 408 3.74 -0.01 -3.18
C GLY A 408 4.53 0.94 -4.11
N ASP A 409 3.96 2.12 -4.41
CA ASP A 409 4.65 3.19 -5.11
C ASP A 409 5.55 3.99 -4.13
N CYS A 410 6.61 3.35 -3.62
CA CYS A 410 7.64 4.03 -2.85
C CYS A 410 8.26 5.18 -3.68
N PRO A 411 8.54 6.36 -3.08
CA PRO A 411 9.30 7.40 -3.76
C PRO A 411 10.77 6.96 -3.94
N SER A 412 11.15 6.82 -5.21
CA SER A 412 12.52 6.78 -5.77
C SER A 412 13.49 5.68 -5.29
N GLY A 413 13.65 4.64 -6.11
CA GLY A 413 14.97 4.19 -6.58
C GLY A 413 15.71 3.04 -5.86
N ALA A 414 15.17 2.44 -4.79
CA ALA A 414 15.94 1.46 -3.99
C ALA A 414 15.46 0.00 -4.04
N LEU A 415 14.38 -0.33 -4.75
CA LEU A 415 13.80 -1.70 -4.76
C LEU A 415 13.43 -2.22 -6.16
N ASP A 416 14.18 -1.85 -7.20
CA ASP A 416 13.92 -2.29 -8.58
C ASP A 416 14.18 -3.80 -8.85
N ALA A 417 14.64 -4.57 -7.87
CA ALA A 417 14.93 -6.00 -8.06
C ALA A 417 13.78 -6.96 -7.65
N CYS A 418 12.81 -6.51 -6.84
CA CYS A 418 11.79 -7.42 -6.27
C CYS A 418 10.33 -6.98 -6.52
N CYS A 419 10.06 -5.80 -7.05
CA CYS A 419 8.69 -5.36 -7.37
C CYS A 419 8.35 -5.62 -8.85
N PRO A 420 7.13 -6.09 -9.17
CA PRO A 420 6.70 -6.20 -10.56
C PRO A 420 6.66 -4.81 -11.21
N LYS A 421 7.12 -4.73 -12.46
CA LYS A 421 7.22 -3.50 -13.26
C LYS A 421 5.93 -2.66 -13.20
N PRO A 422 6.02 -1.32 -13.33
CA PRO A 422 4.86 -0.40 -13.30
C PRO A 422 3.74 -0.71 -14.33
N GLU A 423 4.00 -1.57 -15.32
CA GLU A 423 2.98 -2.11 -16.23
C GLU A 423 1.93 -2.99 -15.50
N ALA A 424 2.27 -3.61 -14.37
CA ALA A 424 1.37 -4.47 -13.59
C ALA A 424 0.32 -3.69 -12.77
N THR A 425 0.56 -2.40 -12.47
CA THR A 425 -0.39 -1.55 -11.70
C THR A 425 -1.31 -0.72 -12.60
N ALA A 426 -1.03 -0.64 -13.90
CA ALA A 426 -1.87 0.08 -14.87
C ALA A 426 -3.34 -0.44 -14.94
N PRO A 427 -3.61 -1.76 -14.92
CA PRO A 427 -4.99 -2.28 -14.91
C PRO A 427 -5.74 -1.87 -13.64
N MET A 428 -5.07 -1.95 -12.49
CA MET A 428 -5.61 -1.58 -11.18
C MET A 428 -5.96 -0.08 -11.12
N ARG A 429 -5.10 0.77 -11.71
CA ARG A 429 -5.30 2.23 -11.77
C ARG A 429 -6.46 2.64 -12.70
N ALA A 430 -6.55 2.02 -13.88
CA ALA A 430 -7.65 2.25 -14.82
C ALA A 430 -9.00 1.78 -14.25
N MET A 431 -9.00 0.66 -13.51
CA MET A 431 -10.18 0.11 -12.86
C MET A 431 -10.64 0.97 -11.67
N LEU A 432 -9.72 1.46 -10.83
CA LEU A 432 -10.07 2.40 -9.74
C LEU A 432 -10.67 3.71 -10.30
N GLN A 433 -10.22 4.17 -11.46
CA GLN A 433 -10.84 5.29 -12.16
C GLN A 433 -12.24 4.94 -12.67
N TYR A 434 -12.43 3.75 -13.26
CA TYR A 434 -13.75 3.27 -13.72
C TYR A 434 -14.76 3.17 -12.57
N LEU A 435 -14.40 2.50 -11.47
CA LEU A 435 -15.28 2.35 -10.29
C LEU A 435 -15.67 3.70 -9.67
N MET A 436 -14.76 4.68 -9.67
CA MET A 436 -15.08 6.03 -9.17
C MET A 436 -16.03 6.81 -10.09
N VAL A 437 -15.92 6.65 -11.41
CA VAL A 437 -16.81 7.29 -12.39
C VAL A 437 -18.20 6.67 -12.33
N GLU A 438 -18.28 5.34 -12.35
CA GLU A 438 -19.53 4.58 -12.30
C GLU A 438 -20.31 4.85 -11.00
N TRP A 439 -19.61 5.03 -9.88
CA TRP A 439 -20.24 5.40 -8.60
C TRP A 439 -20.80 6.82 -8.59
N GLY A 440 -20.13 7.77 -9.24
CA GLY A 440 -20.65 9.13 -9.45
C GLY A 440 -21.98 9.14 -10.21
N GLU A 441 -22.16 8.19 -11.13
CA GLU A 441 -23.40 8.02 -11.89
C GLU A 441 -24.49 7.26 -11.10
N LEU A 442 -24.11 6.24 -10.31
CA LEU A 442 -25.04 5.42 -9.51
C LEU A 442 -25.61 6.12 -8.27
N CYS A 443 -24.87 7.05 -7.65
CA CYS A 443 -25.34 7.80 -6.48
C CYS A 443 -26.17 9.05 -6.82
N SER A 444 -26.11 9.53 -8.07
CA SER A 444 -26.83 10.72 -8.55
C SER A 444 -28.38 10.64 -8.45
N PRO A 445 -29.03 9.47 -8.67
CA PRO A 445 -30.49 9.35 -8.53
C PRO A 445 -30.98 9.30 -7.07
N PHE A 446 -30.15 8.80 -6.14
CA PHE A 446 -30.53 8.67 -4.73
C PHE A 446 -30.44 10.01 -3.98
N ALA A 447 -29.53 10.90 -4.37
CA ALA A 447 -29.43 12.25 -3.80
C ALA A 447 -30.68 13.13 -4.06
N ARG A 448 -31.51 12.81 -5.07
CA ARG A 448 -32.72 13.57 -5.43
C ARG A 448 -33.99 13.16 -4.68
N ARG A 449 -33.96 12.12 -3.84
CA ARG A 449 -35.13 11.68 -3.04
C ARG A 449 -35.20 12.31 -1.64
N ARG A 450 -34.45 13.38 -1.37
CA ARG A 450 -34.41 14.08 -0.07
C ARG A 450 -35.69 14.84 0.33
N ASP A 451 -36.74 14.90 -0.51
CA ASP A 451 -37.88 15.80 -0.31
C ASP A 451 -39.19 15.14 0.21
N THR A 452 -39.16 13.97 0.85
CA THR A 452 -40.37 13.40 1.50
C THR A 452 -40.20 13.22 3.01
N PRO A 453 -40.68 14.16 3.85
CA PRO A 453 -40.53 14.12 5.31
C PRO A 453 -41.52 13.20 6.05
N GLU A 454 -42.38 12.42 5.37
CA GLU A 454 -43.48 11.71 6.05
C GLU A 454 -43.21 10.26 6.49
N LEU A 455 -42.02 9.70 6.27
CA LEU A 455 -41.75 8.27 6.51
C LEU A 455 -41.04 7.91 7.83
N TYR A 456 -40.75 8.88 8.70
CA TYR A 456 -40.07 8.64 10.00
C TYR A 456 -40.96 8.81 11.23
N LYS A 457 -42.25 8.44 11.12
CA LYS A 457 -43.13 8.21 12.27
C LYS A 457 -43.79 6.84 12.15
N ALA A 458 -43.03 5.78 12.38
CA ALA A 458 -43.52 4.45 12.74
C ALA A 458 -42.45 3.72 13.56
#